data_AF-A0A8T5Z9F7-F1
#
_entry.id   AF-A0A8T5Z9F7-F1
#
_cell.length_a   1.000
_cell.length_b   1.000
_cell.length_c   1.000
_cell.angle_alpha   90.00
_cell.angle_beta   90.00
_cell.angle_gamma   90.00
#
_symmetry.space_group_name_H-M   'P 1'
#
loop_
_entity.id
_entity.type
_entity.pdbx_description
1 polymer ?
#
loop_
_entity_poly.entity_id
_entity_poly.type
_entity_poly.pdbx_seq_one_letter_code
_entity_poly.pdbx_strand_id
1 'polypeptide(L)' 'MNTLRIGLVSISDRASSGVYQDKGIPALEEWLTSALTTPFELETRLIPDEQAIIEQTLCEL' A
#
# COMPACT_ATOMS: atom_id res chain seq x y z
N MET A 1 6.12 -21.43 -10.21
CA MET A 1 5.35 -20.27 -10.73
C MET A 1 5.66 -19.10 -9.81
N ASN A 2 5.98 -17.93 -10.34
CA ASN A 2 6.13 -16.72 -9.51
C ASN A 2 4.73 -16.17 -9.19
N THR A 3 4.42 -16.03 -7.91
CA THR A 3 3.23 -15.33 -7.42
C THR A 3 3.31 -13.86 -7.82
N LEU A 4 2.20 -13.28 -8.29
CA LEU A 4 2.11 -11.84 -8.54
C LEU A 4 2.19 -11.09 -7.20
N ARG A 5 3.13 -10.17 -7.04
CA ARG A 5 3.24 -9.31 -5.86
C ARG A 5 2.85 -7.88 -6.22
N ILE A 6 2.06 -7.25 -5.36
CA ILE A 6 1.56 -5.89 -5.58
C ILE A 6 1.84 -5.06 -4.32
N GLY A 7 2.65 -4.01 -4.47
CA GLY A 7 2.89 -3.02 -3.43
C GLY A 7 1.80 -1.95 -3.38
N LEU A 8 1.25 -1.68 -2.20
CA LEU A 8 0.30 -0.61 -1.94
C LEU A 8 0.90 0.38 -0.93
N VAL A 9 1.13 1.62 -1.37
CA VAL A 9 1.70 2.67 -0.52
C VAL A 9 0.67 3.78 -0.31
N SER A 10 0.21 3.96 0.93
CA SER A 10 -0.59 5.11 1.34
C SER A 10 0.31 6.17 1.94
N ILE A 11 0.21 7.40 1.43
CA ILE A 11 1.06 8.54 1.80
C ILE A 11 0.16 9.58 2.48
N SER A 12 0.32 9.75 3.79
CA SER A 12 -0.45 10.72 4.57
C SER A 12 0.13 10.91 5.96
N ASP A 13 0.55 12.12 6.29
CA ASP A 13 1.00 12.49 7.65
C ASP A 13 -0.05 12.19 8.71
N ARG A 14 -1.33 12.44 8.41
CA ARG A 14 -2.41 12.29 9.39
C ARG A 14 -2.77 10.83 9.61
N ALA A 15 -2.71 10.00 8.56
CA ALA A 15 -2.94 8.56 8.73
C ALA A 15 -1.75 7.89 9.42
N SER A 16 -0.53 8.19 8.99
CA SER A 16 0.69 7.62 9.56
C SER A 16 0.92 8.04 11.02
N SER A 17 0.50 9.25 11.41
CA SER A 17 0.49 9.70 12.81
C SER A 17 -0.72 9.24 13.63
N GLY A 18 -1.67 8.51 13.02
CA GLY A 18 -2.87 7.98 13.71
C GLY A 18 -3.95 9.02 14.01
N VAL A 19 -3.88 10.24 13.45
CA VAL A 19 -4.93 11.27 13.56
C VAL A 19 -6.23 10.80 12.90
N TYR A 20 -6.13 10.07 11.79
CA TYR A 20 -7.26 9.33 11.23
C TYR A 20 -6.83 7.95 10.75
N GLN A 21 -7.79 7.04 10.62
CA GLN A 21 -7.54 5.71 10.07
C GLN A 21 -7.36 5.77 8.54
N ASP A 22 -6.34 5.09 8.02
CA ASP A 22 -6.22 4.89 6.57
C ASP A 22 -7.39 4.07 6.03
N LYS A 23 -8.02 4.60 4.99
CA LYS A 23 -9.08 3.91 4.23
C LYS A 23 -8.65 3.60 2.80
N GLY A 24 -7.48 4.07 2.38
CA GLY A 24 -6.97 3.87 1.03
C GLY A 24 -6.55 2.42 0.78
N ILE A 25 -5.68 1.88 1.64
CA ILE A 25 -5.19 0.50 1.50
C ILE A 25 -6.34 -0.51 1.58
N PRO A 26 -7.25 -0.45 2.57
CA PRO A 26 -8.39 -1.37 2.61
C PRO A 26 -9.26 -1.33 1.35
N ALA A 27 -9.51 -0.13 0.80
CA ALA A 27 -10.31 0.01 -0.42
C ALA A 27 -9.60 -0.56 -1.67
N LEU A 28 -8.27 -0.39 -1.76
CA LEU A 28 -7.48 -0.95 -2.86
C LEU A 28 -7.38 -2.48 -2.77
N GLU A 29 -7.21 -3.03 -1.57
CA GLU A 29 -7.23 -4.48 -1.33
C GLU A 29 -8.56 -5.10 -1.73
N GLU A 30 -9.68 -4.50 -1.32
CA GLU A 30 -11.02 -4.94 -1.70
C GLU A 30 -11.20 -4.89 -3.22
N TRP A 31 -10.78 -3.79 -3.86
CA TRP A 31 -10.89 -3.64 -5.31
C TRP A 31 -10.05 -4.69 -6.06
N LEU A 32 -8.79 -4.89 -5.67
CA LEU A 32 -7.91 -5.88 -6.30
C LEU A 32 -8.46 -7.30 -6.16
N THR A 33 -8.98 -7.64 -4.97
CA THR A 33 -9.62 -8.93 -4.71
C THR A 33 -10.85 -9.14 -5.61
N SER A 34 -11.59 -8.07 -5.90
CA SER A 34 -12.75 -8.14 -6.82
C SER A 34 -12.35 -8.21 -8.31
N ALA A 35 -11.21 -7.61 -8.67
CA ALA A 35 -10.81 -7.40 -10.06
C ALA A 35 -9.89 -8.50 -10.61
N LEU A 36 -9.05 -9.10 -9.76
CA LEU A 36 -8.05 -10.08 -10.18
C LEU A 36 -8.47 -11.49 -9.83
N THR A 37 -8.44 -12.39 -10.82
CA THR A 37 -8.69 -13.82 -10.62
C THR A 37 -7.41 -14.63 -10.38
N THR A 38 -6.25 -14.03 -10.69
CA THR A 38 -4.93 -14.65 -10.51
C THR A 38 -4.51 -14.51 -9.05
N PRO A 39 -3.98 -15.57 -8.39
CA PRO A 39 -3.45 -15.44 -7.03
C PRO A 39 -2.35 -14.37 -6.95
N PHE A 40 -2.47 -13.48 -5.96
CA PHE A 40 -1.52 -12.41 -5.70
C PHE A 40 -1.22 -12.28 -4.20
N GLU A 41 -0.08 -11.66 -3.89
CA GLU A 41 0.32 -11.24 -2.56
C GLU A 41 0.36 -9.71 -2.51
N LEU A 42 -0.11 -9.12 -1.40
CA LEU A 42 -0.05 -7.68 -1.17
C LEU A 42 1.06 -7.36 -0.18
N GLU A 43 1.82 -6.31 -0.47
CA GLU A 43 2.71 -5.67 0.48
C GLU A 43 2.24 -4.23 0.70
N THR A 44 1.87 -3.90 1.93
CA THR A 44 1.28 -2.59 2.24
C THR A 44 2.24 -1.73 3.06
N ARG A 45 2.24 -0.41 2.82
CA ARG A 45 3.02 0.57 3.57
C ARG A 45 2.15 1.82 3.79
N LEU A 46 2.08 2.29 5.03
CA LEU A 46 1.47 3.58 5.38
C LEU A 46 2.58 4.50 5.90
N ILE A 47 2.86 5.57 5.16
CA ILE A 47 4.02 6.44 5.39
C ILE A 47 3.61 7.93 5.42
N PRO A 48 4.40 8.81 6.07
CA PRO A 48 4.21 10.26 5.98
C PRO A 48 4.54 10.79 4.57
N ASP A 49 4.16 12.04 4.31
CA ASP A 49 4.42 12.76 3.05
C ASP A 49 5.85 13.35 3.02
N GLU A 50 6.83 12.46 3.16
CA GLU A 50 8.25 12.78 3.17
C GLU A 50 8.94 12.13 1.98
N GLN A 51 9.49 12.95 1.08
CA GLN A 51 10.08 12.49 -0.19
C GLN A 51 11.09 11.35 -0.01
N ALA A 52 12.03 11.49 0.93
CA ALA A 52 13.06 10.48 1.16
C ALA A 52 12.47 9.14 1.62
N ILE A 53 11.39 9.18 2.42
CA ILE A 53 10.71 7.98 2.90
C ILE A 53 9.91 7.33 1.76
N ILE A 54 9.26 8.12 0.91
CA ILE A 54 8.54 7.63 -0.27
C ILE A 54 9.52 6.90 -1.21
N GLU A 55 10.64 7.53 -1.54
CA GLU A 55 11.67 6.95 -2.42
C GLU A 55 12.21 5.64 -1.85
N GLN A 56 12.59 5.63 -0.56
CA GLN A 56 13.08 4.42 0.10
C GLN A 56 12.05 3.29 0.08
N THR A 57 10.78 3.62 0.36
CA THR A 57 9.69 2.64 0.42
C THR A 57 9.44 2.01 -0.95
N LEU A 58 9.47 2.80 -2.02
CA LEU A 58 9.30 2.31 -3.38
C LEU A 58 10.47 1.43 -3.86
N CYS A 59 11.68 1.65 -3.36
CA CYS A 59 12.84 0.81 -3.67
C CYS A 59 12.88 -0.51 -2.89
N GLU A 60 12.21 -0.61 -1.73
CA GLU A 60 12.17 -1.82 -0.89
C GLU A 60 11.16 -2.85 -1.41
N LEU A 61 10.08 -2.38 -2.02
CA LEU A 61 8.97 -3.16 -2.58
C LEU A 61 9.32 -3.82 -3.93
#